data_AF-A0A848LFB8-F1
#
_entry.id   AF-A0A848LFB8-F1
#
_cell.length_a   1.000
_cell.length_b   1.000
_cell.length_c   1.000
_cell.angle_alpha   90.00
_cell.angle_beta   90.00
_cell.angle_gamma   90.00
#
_symmetry.space_group_name_H-M   'P 1'
#
loop_
_entity.id
_entity.type
_entity.pdbx_description
1 polymer ?
#
loop_
_entity_poly.entity_id
_entity_poly.type
_entity_poly.pdbx_seq_one_letter_code
_entity_poly.pdbx_strand_id
1 'polypeptide(L)'
;MTPQPFKQRLLAISQRVGMFIHPECAEGAALHLSHVWLSSANPEWDLGRTRELWRSVAHDVAHRPRLSGDLEALGRYRAWRWGEREELARKQVVQAYERVSAALRWTPLAEPASGSWAALLLARPELARPPDVLDVSLHALYGLASSSFKDVTSLLQAERKRLWGGAARHLYDVGSAAELAARAPRELPQYTSFPSVSEGIAEAVRRVESLLAS
;
A
#
# COMPACT_ATOMS: atom_id res chain seq x y z
N MET A 1 -14.08 8.32 17.78
CA MET A 1 -13.90 7.35 16.67
C MET A 1 -13.36 6.07 17.29
N THR A 2 -14.00 4.91 17.08
CA THR A 2 -13.55 3.64 17.69
C THR A 2 -12.24 3.21 17.01
N PRO A 3 -11.14 2.93 17.74
CA PRO A 3 -9.84 2.49 17.19
C PRO A 3 -9.87 1.15 16.42
N GLN A 4 -11.01 0.45 16.49
CA GLN A 4 -11.19 -0.95 16.12
C GLN A 4 -10.95 -1.28 14.63
N PRO A 5 -11.36 -0.47 13.63
CA PRO A 5 -11.26 -0.86 12.23
C PRO A 5 -9.80 -0.82 11.73
N PHE A 6 -9.00 0.16 12.17
CA PHE A 6 -7.57 0.23 11.83
C PHE A 6 -6.80 -0.95 12.41
N LYS A 7 -6.99 -1.25 13.70
CA LYS A 7 -6.38 -2.41 14.36
C LYS A 7 -6.71 -3.71 13.62
N GLN A 8 -8.00 -3.97 13.38
CA GLN A 8 -8.44 -5.19 12.70
C GLN A 8 -7.86 -5.30 11.29
N ARG A 9 -7.80 -4.19 10.55
CA ARG A 9 -7.21 -4.17 9.21
C ARG A 9 -5.72 -4.45 9.23
N LEU A 10 -4.97 -3.84 10.14
CA LEU A 10 -3.53 -4.08 10.29
C LEU A 10 -3.23 -5.54 10.67
N LEU A 11 -3.98 -6.11 11.62
CA LEU A 11 -3.84 -7.53 11.98
C LEU A 11 -4.21 -8.46 10.81
N ALA A 12 -5.23 -8.12 10.02
CA ALA A 12 -5.57 -8.87 8.82
C ALA A 12 -4.45 -8.82 7.76
N ILE A 13 -3.78 -7.68 7.60
CA ILE A 13 -2.59 -7.56 6.72
C ILE A 13 -1.46 -8.44 7.26
N SER A 14 -1.16 -8.37 8.57
CA SER A 14 -0.12 -9.19 9.22
C SER A 14 -0.34 -10.70 8.98
N GLN A 15 -1.58 -11.17 9.11
CA GLN A 15 -1.92 -12.59 8.92
C GLN A 15 -1.93 -13.03 7.45
N ARG A 16 -1.96 -12.08 6.50
CA ARG A 16 -2.13 -12.36 5.06
C ARG A 16 -1.05 -11.70 4.21
N VAL A 17 0.13 -11.46 4.76
CA VAL A 17 1.23 -10.80 4.03
C VAL A 17 1.57 -11.50 2.72
N GLY A 18 1.45 -12.84 2.65
CA GLY A 18 1.70 -13.63 1.43
C GLY A 18 0.67 -13.41 0.31
N MET A 19 -0.45 -12.72 0.57
CA MET A 19 -1.39 -12.29 -0.48
C MET A 19 -0.94 -11.00 -1.19
N PHE A 20 0.05 -10.30 -0.64
CA PHE A 20 0.66 -9.15 -1.29
C PHE A 20 1.70 -9.61 -2.30
N ILE A 21 1.88 -8.80 -3.33
CA ILE A 21 2.78 -9.08 -4.45
C ILE A 21 4.23 -9.25 -3.98
N HIS A 22 4.64 -8.45 -2.98
CA HIS A 22 5.92 -8.54 -2.33
C HIS A 22 5.87 -7.91 -0.93
N PRO A 23 6.86 -8.15 -0.05
CA PRO A 23 6.82 -7.72 1.35
C PRO A 23 6.71 -6.20 1.54
N GLU A 24 7.40 -5.40 0.70
CA GLU A 24 7.34 -3.93 0.81
C GLU A 24 5.93 -3.35 0.54
N CYS A 25 5.08 -4.06 -0.20
CA CYS A 25 3.68 -3.67 -0.41
C CYS A 25 2.86 -3.83 0.88
N ALA A 26 3.04 -4.92 1.61
CA ALA A 26 2.36 -5.14 2.89
C ALA A 26 2.86 -4.14 3.95
N GLU A 27 4.18 -3.93 4.03
CA GLU A 27 4.80 -2.95 4.93
C GLU A 27 4.29 -1.53 4.63
N GLY A 28 4.27 -1.10 3.37
CA GLY A 28 3.81 0.24 3.00
C GLY A 28 2.32 0.48 3.28
N ALA A 29 1.46 -0.48 2.92
CA ALA A 29 0.03 -0.39 3.21
C ALA A 29 -0.22 -0.29 4.73
N ALA A 30 0.46 -1.10 5.53
CA ALA A 30 0.35 -1.05 6.97
C ALA A 30 0.91 0.25 7.56
N LEU A 31 2.03 0.78 7.04
CA LEU A 31 2.59 2.06 7.47
C LEU A 31 1.59 3.21 7.30
N HIS A 32 0.93 3.29 6.15
CA HIS A 32 -0.06 4.34 5.91
C HIS A 32 -1.31 4.17 6.77
N LEU A 33 -1.77 2.94 7.01
CA LEU A 33 -2.88 2.69 7.93
C LEU A 33 -2.52 3.06 9.38
N SER A 34 -1.31 2.72 9.85
CA SER A 34 -0.82 3.15 11.15
C SER A 34 -0.72 4.67 11.25
N HIS A 35 -0.28 5.34 10.17
CA HIS A 35 -0.24 6.80 10.13
C HIS A 35 -1.63 7.39 10.34
N VAL A 36 -2.63 6.94 9.56
CA VAL A 36 -4.01 7.44 9.70
C VAL A 36 -4.56 7.17 11.09
N TRP A 37 -4.28 5.99 11.67
CA TRP A 37 -4.74 5.67 13.02
C TRP A 37 -4.16 6.63 14.06
N LEU A 38 -2.85 6.89 14.02
CA LEU A 38 -2.17 7.80 14.94
C LEU A 38 -2.60 9.26 14.72
N SER A 39 -2.64 9.74 13.48
CA SER A 39 -3.00 11.13 13.16
C SER A 39 -4.47 11.45 13.42
N SER A 40 -5.33 10.44 13.36
CA SER A 40 -6.75 10.58 13.75
C SER A 40 -6.96 10.84 15.24
N ALA A 41 -6.06 10.34 16.08
CA ALA A 41 -6.12 10.53 17.53
C ALA A 41 -5.23 11.69 18.02
N ASN A 42 -4.17 11.99 17.27
CA ASN A 42 -3.25 13.08 17.55
C ASN A 42 -2.97 13.85 16.25
N PRO A 43 -3.67 14.97 15.98
CA PRO A 43 -3.52 15.74 14.75
C PRO A 43 -2.10 16.27 14.47
N GLU A 44 -1.28 16.45 15.51
CA GLU A 44 0.13 16.86 15.39
C GLU A 44 1.06 15.67 15.00
N TRP A 45 0.50 14.46 14.87
CA TRP A 45 1.26 13.28 14.47
C TRP A 45 1.47 13.24 12.95
N ASP A 46 2.71 13.46 12.53
CA ASP A 46 3.07 13.45 11.11
C ASP A 46 3.54 12.08 10.58
N LEU A 47 3.73 12.01 9.26
CA LEU A 47 4.23 10.80 8.59
C LEU A 47 5.70 10.50 8.93
N GLY A 48 6.49 11.51 9.28
CA GLY A 48 7.90 11.36 9.69
C GLY A 48 8.02 10.54 10.98
N ARG A 49 7.25 10.89 12.00
CA ARG A 49 7.15 10.15 13.27
C ARG A 49 6.63 8.72 13.06
N THR A 50 5.69 8.54 12.13
CA THR A 50 5.25 7.20 11.75
C THR A 50 6.38 6.38 11.13
N ARG A 51 7.16 6.96 10.22
CA ARG A 51 8.33 6.29 9.62
C ARG A 51 9.41 5.99 10.65
N GLU A 52 9.58 6.83 11.68
CA GLU A 52 10.50 6.56 12.80
C GLU A 52 10.06 5.37 13.64
N LEU A 53 8.77 5.31 13.99
CA LEU A 53 8.18 4.15 14.66
C LEU A 53 8.44 2.87 13.87
N TRP A 54 8.21 2.89 12.56
CA TRP A 54 8.42 1.72 11.69
C TRP A 54 9.90 1.34 11.56
N ARG A 55 10.81 2.31 11.51
CA ARG A 55 12.26 2.05 11.56
C ARG A 55 12.68 1.37 12.86
N SER A 56 12.14 1.83 14.00
CA SER A 56 12.40 1.20 15.30
C SER A 56 11.83 -0.23 15.35
N VAL A 57 10.60 -0.45 14.86
CA VAL A 57 10.02 -1.79 14.73
C VAL A 57 10.90 -2.71 13.87
N ALA A 58 11.38 -2.22 12.73
CA ALA A 58 12.25 -2.99 11.85
C ALA A 58 13.60 -3.35 12.50
N HIS A 59 14.15 -2.44 13.30
CA HIS A 59 15.38 -2.69 14.05
C HIS A 59 15.17 -3.80 15.10
N ASP A 60 14.05 -3.75 15.81
CA ASP A 60 13.78 -4.68 16.92
C ASP A 60 13.37 -6.07 16.43
N VAL A 61 12.61 -6.16 15.33
CA VAL A 61 12.09 -7.44 14.80
C VAL A 61 13.03 -8.10 13.80
N ALA A 62 13.70 -7.30 12.95
CA ALA A 62 14.47 -7.82 11.82
C ALA A 62 15.94 -7.39 11.81
N HIS A 63 16.38 -6.60 12.81
CA HIS A 63 17.74 -6.09 12.94
C HIS A 63 18.25 -5.34 11.70
N ARG A 64 17.36 -4.59 11.04
CA ARG A 64 17.65 -3.88 9.78
C ARG A 64 16.80 -2.59 9.65
N PRO A 65 17.11 -1.68 8.72
CA PRO A 65 16.43 -0.37 8.65
C PRO A 65 14.98 -0.40 8.14
N ARG A 66 14.48 -1.54 7.64
CA ARG A 66 13.11 -1.73 7.12
C ARG A 66 12.69 -3.18 7.21
N LEU A 67 11.40 -3.47 7.33
CA LEU A 67 10.93 -4.85 7.44
C LEU A 67 11.04 -5.60 6.11
N SER A 68 11.02 -4.92 4.97
CA SER A 68 11.32 -5.53 3.66
C SER A 68 12.84 -5.63 3.43
N GLY A 69 13.35 -6.87 3.31
CA GLY A 69 14.79 -7.14 3.19
C GLY A 69 15.29 -7.41 1.76
N ASP A 70 14.41 -7.88 0.87
CA ASP A 70 14.78 -8.45 -0.43
C ASP A 70 14.97 -7.37 -1.53
N LEU A 71 15.87 -6.41 -1.31
CA LEU A 71 15.99 -5.21 -2.15
C LEU A 71 16.30 -5.50 -3.61
N GLU A 72 17.16 -6.49 -3.87
CA GLU A 72 17.51 -6.88 -5.22
C GLU A 72 16.32 -7.51 -5.96
N ALA A 73 15.57 -8.39 -5.28
CA ALA A 73 14.37 -9.01 -5.81
C ALA A 73 13.30 -7.95 -6.14
N LEU A 74 13.13 -6.96 -5.26
CA LEU A 74 12.27 -5.80 -5.51
C LEU A 74 12.76 -4.99 -6.72
N GLY A 75 14.06 -4.72 -6.83
CA GLY A 75 14.64 -4.03 -7.97
C GLY A 75 14.34 -4.74 -9.29
N ARG A 76 14.54 -6.06 -9.36
CA ARG A 76 14.21 -6.88 -10.54
C ARG A 76 12.71 -6.86 -10.86
N TYR A 77 11.85 -6.98 -9.85
CA TYR A 77 10.40 -6.87 -10.03
C TYR A 77 10.03 -5.53 -10.67
N ARG A 78 10.53 -4.42 -10.15
CA ARG A 78 10.20 -3.07 -10.63
C ARG A 78 10.76 -2.78 -12.02
N ALA A 79 11.99 -3.24 -12.28
CA ALA A 79 12.61 -3.18 -13.59
C ALA A 79 11.75 -3.90 -14.65
N TRP A 80 11.17 -5.05 -14.27
CA TRP A 80 10.23 -5.77 -15.12
C TRP A 80 8.94 -4.98 -15.37
N ARG A 81 8.28 -4.47 -14.32
CA ARG A 81 6.94 -3.86 -14.44
C ARG A 81 6.93 -2.51 -15.15
N TRP A 82 7.90 -1.64 -14.87
CA TRP A 82 7.97 -0.30 -15.48
C TRP A 82 9.36 0.11 -15.97
N GLY A 83 10.44 -0.53 -15.51
CA GLY A 83 11.79 -0.18 -15.94
C GLY A 83 12.13 1.25 -15.53
N GLU A 84 12.67 2.04 -16.45
CA GLU A 84 12.98 3.46 -16.22
C GLU A 84 11.74 4.37 -16.20
N ARG A 85 10.55 3.83 -16.47
CA ARG A 85 9.29 4.59 -16.63
C ARG A 85 8.49 4.69 -15.32
N GLU A 86 9.16 4.85 -14.18
CA GLU A 86 8.50 4.88 -12.86
C GLU A 86 7.48 6.02 -12.73
N GLU A 87 7.81 7.21 -13.23
CA GLU A 87 6.91 8.36 -13.14
C GLU A 87 5.62 8.14 -13.96
N LEU A 88 5.71 7.44 -15.09
CA LEU A 88 4.53 7.07 -15.87
C LEU A 88 3.69 6.02 -15.13
N ALA A 89 4.33 5.02 -14.53
CA ALA A 89 3.65 4.02 -13.69
C ALA A 89 2.89 4.69 -12.52
N ARG A 90 3.52 5.66 -11.85
CA ARG A 90 2.93 6.46 -10.78
C ARG A 90 1.70 7.22 -11.25
N LYS A 91 1.81 7.95 -12.37
CA LYS A 91 0.70 8.70 -12.97
C LYS A 91 -0.49 7.81 -13.32
N GLN A 92 -0.23 6.61 -13.86
CA GLN A 92 -1.30 5.64 -14.17
C GLN A 92 -2.07 5.21 -12.91
N VAL A 93 -1.37 4.95 -11.81
CA VAL A 93 -2.01 4.62 -10.52
C VAL A 93 -2.87 5.78 -10.05
N VAL A 94 -2.32 7.01 -10.00
CA VAL A 94 -3.07 8.20 -9.57
C VAL A 94 -4.34 8.39 -10.40
N GLN A 95 -4.22 8.39 -11.73
CA GLN A 95 -5.36 8.57 -12.64
C GLN A 95 -6.43 7.48 -12.49
N ALA A 96 -6.03 6.23 -12.23
CA ALA A 96 -6.99 5.16 -11.99
C ALA A 96 -7.76 5.41 -10.68
N TYR A 97 -7.08 5.78 -9.59
CA TYR A 97 -7.75 6.06 -8.32
C TYR A 97 -8.55 7.35 -8.34
N GLU A 98 -8.19 8.37 -9.10
CA GLU A 98 -9.04 9.56 -9.31
C GLU A 98 -10.38 9.18 -9.96
N ARG A 99 -10.36 8.29 -10.95
CA ARG A 99 -11.58 7.78 -11.60
C ARG A 99 -12.41 6.92 -10.65
N VAL A 100 -11.76 6.02 -9.90
CA VAL A 100 -12.42 5.23 -8.84
C VAL A 100 -13.06 6.17 -7.83
N SER A 101 -12.34 7.18 -7.37
CA SER A 101 -12.85 8.17 -6.42
C SER A 101 -14.04 8.93 -6.96
N ALA A 102 -14.03 9.30 -8.25
CA ALA A 102 -15.15 9.97 -8.90
C ALA A 102 -16.39 9.08 -8.99
N ALA A 103 -16.21 7.78 -9.24
CA ALA A 103 -17.30 6.80 -9.27
C ALA A 103 -17.88 6.51 -7.88
N LEU A 104 -17.07 6.63 -6.82
CA LEU A 104 -17.48 6.39 -5.42
C LEU A 104 -18.18 7.57 -4.73
N ARG A 105 -18.31 8.74 -5.38
CA ARG A 105 -18.78 10.02 -4.77
C ARG A 105 -20.18 10.01 -4.12
N TRP A 106 -20.89 8.90 -4.12
CA TRP A 106 -22.27 8.78 -3.65
C TRP A 106 -22.43 8.02 -2.34
N THR A 107 -21.33 7.66 -1.67
CA THR A 107 -21.40 6.86 -0.44
C THR A 107 -20.72 7.57 0.73
N PRO A 108 -21.39 7.73 1.88
CA PRO A 108 -20.76 8.24 3.10
C PRO A 108 -19.49 7.43 3.41
N LEU A 109 -18.39 8.11 3.71
CA LEU A 109 -17.15 7.43 4.04
C LEU A 109 -17.31 6.72 5.38
N ALA A 110 -16.97 5.43 5.44
CA ALA A 110 -16.97 4.67 6.68
C ALA A 110 -15.87 5.18 7.64
N GLU A 111 -14.69 5.52 7.10
CA GLU A 111 -13.59 6.14 7.82
C GLU A 111 -13.11 7.42 7.10
N PRO A 112 -13.63 8.62 7.46
CA PRO A 112 -13.30 9.87 6.78
C PRO A 112 -11.80 10.19 6.77
N ALA A 113 -11.08 9.89 7.85
CA ALA A 113 -9.64 10.13 7.93
C ALA A 113 -8.84 9.32 6.89
N SER A 114 -9.28 8.08 6.60
CA SER A 114 -8.69 7.27 5.53
C SER A 114 -8.92 7.89 4.16
N GLY A 115 -10.10 8.46 3.93
CA GLY A 115 -10.42 9.17 2.69
C GLY A 115 -9.58 10.44 2.49
N SER A 116 -9.44 11.26 3.54
CA SER A 116 -8.60 12.46 3.52
C SER A 116 -7.13 12.13 3.24
N TRP A 117 -6.59 11.08 3.88
CA TRP A 117 -5.23 10.64 3.62
C TRP A 117 -5.06 10.06 2.22
N ALA A 118 -6.03 9.30 1.71
CA ALA A 118 -6.01 8.81 0.33
C ALA A 118 -6.00 9.97 -0.68
N ALA A 119 -6.82 11.01 -0.46
CA ALA A 119 -6.82 12.21 -1.30
C ALA A 119 -5.46 12.93 -1.26
N LEU A 120 -4.82 13.00 -0.09
CA LEU A 120 -3.47 13.56 0.02
C LEU A 120 -2.42 12.71 -0.72
N LEU A 121 -2.50 11.37 -0.66
CA LEU A 121 -1.62 10.50 -1.44
C LEU A 121 -1.83 10.64 -2.95
N LEU A 122 -3.05 10.96 -3.41
CA LEU A 122 -3.28 11.26 -4.83
C LEU A 122 -2.65 12.59 -5.24
N ALA A 123 -2.76 13.61 -4.39
CA ALA A 123 -2.13 14.92 -4.62
C ALA A 123 -0.60 14.87 -4.49
N ARG A 124 -0.08 13.97 -3.65
CA ARG A 124 1.34 13.83 -3.28
C ARG A 124 1.78 12.35 -3.30
N PRO A 125 1.80 11.72 -4.49
CA PRO A 125 2.05 10.27 -4.62
C PRO A 125 3.45 9.84 -4.20
N GLU A 126 4.41 10.76 -4.10
CA GLU A 126 5.76 10.51 -3.60
C GLU A 126 5.78 10.08 -2.12
N LEU A 127 4.73 10.39 -1.35
CA LEU A 127 4.64 10.03 0.07
C LEU A 127 4.56 8.51 0.31
N ALA A 128 4.01 7.75 -0.64
CA ALA A 128 3.90 6.29 -0.55
C ALA A 128 5.09 5.52 -1.13
N ARG A 129 6.12 6.22 -1.65
CA ARG A 129 7.29 5.64 -2.33
C ARG A 129 6.88 4.95 -3.66
N PRO A 130 7.37 3.76 -4.13
CA PRO A 130 7.20 3.41 -5.55
C PRO A 130 5.73 3.09 -5.95
N PRO A 131 5.41 3.03 -7.26
CA PRO A 131 4.04 2.92 -7.76
C PRO A 131 3.25 1.70 -7.25
N ASP A 132 3.93 0.58 -7.04
CA ASP A 132 3.37 -0.65 -6.46
C ASP A 132 2.87 -0.45 -5.03
N VAL A 133 3.69 0.21 -4.19
CA VAL A 133 3.36 0.55 -2.81
C VAL A 133 2.24 1.59 -2.75
N LEU A 134 2.24 2.57 -3.67
CA LEU A 134 1.15 3.53 -3.80
C LEU A 134 -0.18 2.84 -4.12
N ASP A 135 -0.21 1.92 -5.09
CA ASP A 135 -1.43 1.19 -5.48
C ASP A 135 -2.02 0.42 -4.28
N VAL A 136 -1.20 -0.40 -3.60
CA VAL A 136 -1.71 -1.19 -2.47
C VAL A 136 -2.10 -0.34 -1.25
N SER A 137 -1.41 0.78 -1.03
CA SER A 137 -1.73 1.70 0.07
C SER A 137 -3.05 2.41 -0.18
N LEU A 138 -3.26 2.92 -1.40
CA LEU A 138 -4.55 3.48 -1.82
C LEU A 138 -5.65 2.41 -1.73
N HIS A 139 -5.43 1.19 -2.22
CA HIS A 139 -6.41 0.12 -2.10
C HIS A 139 -6.81 -0.16 -0.65
N ALA A 140 -5.85 -0.18 0.27
CA ALA A 140 -6.09 -0.40 1.68
C ALA A 140 -6.90 0.74 2.32
N LEU A 141 -6.56 1.99 2.00
CA LEU A 141 -7.23 3.19 2.51
C LEU A 141 -8.64 3.34 1.95
N TYR A 142 -8.83 3.20 0.64
CA TYR A 142 -10.17 3.18 0.03
C TYR A 142 -11.02 2.05 0.58
N GLY A 143 -10.41 0.91 0.97
CA GLY A 143 -11.15 -0.16 1.60
C GLY A 143 -11.69 0.13 2.99
N LEU A 144 -11.07 1.06 3.74
CA LEU A 144 -11.62 1.57 5.00
C LEU A 144 -12.52 2.80 4.77
N ALA A 145 -12.19 3.63 3.78
CA ALA A 145 -12.94 4.84 3.49
C ALA A 145 -14.30 4.51 2.83
N SER A 146 -14.37 3.51 1.95
CA SER A 146 -15.61 3.10 1.28
C SER A 146 -16.52 2.28 2.19
N SER A 147 -17.82 2.34 1.95
CA SER A 147 -18.80 1.44 2.58
C SER A 147 -18.72 -0.01 2.07
N SER A 148 -18.04 -0.24 0.94
CA SER A 148 -18.00 -1.53 0.24
C SER A 148 -16.64 -1.75 -0.43
N PHE A 149 -15.81 -2.58 0.20
CA PHE A 149 -14.51 -2.98 -0.35
C PHE A 149 -14.63 -3.70 -1.71
N LYS A 150 -15.77 -4.39 -1.93
CA LYS A 150 -16.07 -5.08 -3.19
C LYS A 150 -16.26 -4.10 -4.34
N ASP A 151 -16.86 -2.94 -4.09
CA ASP A 151 -17.07 -1.92 -5.11
C ASP A 151 -15.76 -1.27 -5.52
N VAL A 152 -14.90 -0.93 -4.55
CA VAL A 152 -13.53 -0.47 -4.81
C VAL A 152 -12.78 -1.47 -5.69
N THR A 153 -12.81 -2.76 -5.31
CA THR A 153 -12.15 -3.83 -6.08
C THR A 153 -12.70 -3.93 -7.50
N SER A 154 -14.03 -3.82 -7.66
CA SER A 154 -14.69 -3.96 -8.96
C SER A 154 -14.38 -2.78 -9.89
N LEU A 155 -14.33 -1.55 -9.36
CA LEU A 155 -13.93 -0.36 -10.10
C LEU A 155 -12.45 -0.44 -10.52
N LEU A 156 -11.56 -0.90 -9.64
CA LEU A 156 -10.15 -1.11 -9.98
C LEU A 156 -9.99 -2.19 -11.07
N GLN A 157 -10.79 -3.25 -11.04
CA GLN A 157 -10.81 -4.25 -12.12
C GLN A 157 -11.30 -3.66 -13.46
N ALA A 158 -12.32 -2.79 -13.42
CA ALA A 158 -12.79 -2.08 -14.61
C ALA A 158 -11.68 -1.17 -15.19
N GLU A 159 -10.95 -0.45 -14.34
CA GLU A 159 -9.81 0.37 -14.78
C GLU A 159 -8.68 -0.45 -15.39
N ARG A 160 -8.34 -1.62 -14.82
CA ARG A 160 -7.36 -2.53 -15.44
C ARG A 160 -7.82 -3.01 -16.81
N LYS A 161 -9.09 -3.41 -16.95
CA LYS A 161 -9.67 -3.79 -18.24
C LYS A 161 -9.63 -2.63 -19.23
N ARG A 162 -9.91 -1.40 -18.80
CA ARG A 162 -9.85 -0.20 -19.64
C ARG A 162 -8.44 0.10 -20.13
N LEU A 163 -7.43 -0.01 -19.26
CA LEU A 163 -6.04 0.27 -19.61
C LEU A 163 -5.43 -0.82 -20.49
N TRP A 164 -5.80 -2.08 -20.28
CA TRP A 164 -5.05 -3.22 -20.81
C TRP A 164 -5.85 -4.23 -21.63
N GLY A 165 -7.17 -4.06 -21.74
CA GLY A 165 -8.06 -5.07 -22.31
C GLY A 165 -8.27 -6.31 -21.42
N GLY A 166 -7.71 -6.32 -20.19
CA GLY A 166 -7.81 -7.44 -19.27
C GLY A 166 -7.40 -7.09 -17.83
N ALA A 167 -7.82 -7.92 -16.86
CA ALA A 167 -7.60 -7.67 -15.43
C ALA A 167 -6.27 -8.24 -14.87
N ALA A 168 -5.52 -8.99 -15.68
CA ALA A 168 -4.29 -9.68 -15.26
C ALA A 168 -3.09 -8.74 -15.03
N ARG A 169 -3.18 -7.50 -15.54
CA ARG A 169 -2.13 -6.49 -15.41
C ARG A 169 -2.39 -5.56 -14.23
N HIS A 170 -1.30 -5.11 -13.59
CA HIS A 170 -1.38 -4.12 -12.52
C HIS A 170 -1.58 -2.72 -13.10
N LEU A 171 -2.06 -1.78 -12.28
CA LEU A 171 -2.29 -0.40 -12.71
C LEU A 171 -0.98 0.32 -13.05
N TYR A 172 0.10 -0.04 -12.36
CA TYR A 172 1.44 0.52 -12.53
C TYR A 172 2.28 -0.17 -13.63
N ASP A 173 1.73 -1.12 -14.37
CA ASP A 173 2.48 -1.73 -15.47
C ASP A 173 2.67 -0.71 -16.59
N VAL A 174 3.87 -0.65 -17.18
CA VAL A 174 4.13 0.27 -18.30
C VAL A 174 4.68 -0.48 -19.49
N GLY A 175 4.08 -0.26 -20.66
CA GLY A 175 4.45 -0.92 -21.92
C GLY A 175 3.40 -1.93 -22.42
N SER A 176 3.63 -2.44 -23.62
CA SER A 176 2.88 -3.53 -24.24
C SER A 176 3.15 -4.88 -23.55
N ALA A 177 2.32 -5.88 -23.86
CA ALA A 177 2.54 -7.25 -23.39
C ALA A 177 3.91 -7.80 -23.85
N ALA A 178 4.33 -7.49 -25.08
CA ALA A 178 5.63 -7.88 -25.62
C ALA A 178 6.80 -7.24 -24.85
N GLU A 179 6.71 -5.93 -24.54
CA GLU A 179 7.74 -5.24 -23.74
C GLU A 179 7.84 -5.77 -22.30
N LEU A 180 6.71 -6.16 -21.70
CA LEU A 180 6.70 -6.79 -20.37
C LEU A 180 7.27 -8.21 -20.41
N ALA A 181 6.93 -9.00 -21.44
CA ALA A 181 7.49 -10.33 -21.63
C ALA A 181 9.00 -10.29 -21.86
N ALA A 182 9.48 -9.33 -22.66
CA ALA A 182 10.90 -9.14 -22.94
C ALA A 182 11.71 -8.75 -21.69
N ARG A 183 11.10 -8.05 -20.72
CA ARG A 183 11.73 -7.68 -19.45
C ARG A 183 11.45 -8.67 -18.32
N ALA A 184 10.64 -9.70 -18.56
CA ALA A 184 10.28 -10.65 -17.52
C ALA A 184 11.53 -11.37 -17.02
N PRO A 185 11.72 -11.50 -15.70
CA PRO A 185 12.84 -12.25 -15.18
C PRO A 185 12.66 -13.73 -15.54
N ARG A 186 13.78 -14.42 -15.80
CA ARG A 186 13.76 -15.87 -16.09
C ARG A 186 13.18 -16.69 -14.94
N GLU A 187 13.40 -16.23 -13.72
CA GLU A 187 12.84 -16.78 -12.49
C GLU A 187 12.06 -15.71 -11.76
N LEU A 188 10.89 -16.07 -11.23
CA LEU A 188 10.09 -15.12 -10.45
C LEU A 188 10.87 -14.70 -9.20
N PRO A 189 10.85 -13.40 -8.83
CA PRO A 189 11.50 -12.94 -7.61
C PRO A 189 10.96 -13.70 -6.39
N GLN A 190 11.86 -14.32 -5.63
CA GLN A 190 11.53 -14.92 -4.34
C GLN A 190 11.79 -13.90 -3.23
N TYR A 191 10.90 -13.88 -2.25
CA TYR A 191 10.96 -12.95 -1.13
C TYR A 191 11.06 -13.71 0.19
N THR A 192 12.12 -13.47 0.93
CA THR A 192 12.37 -14.12 2.21
C THR A 192 11.85 -13.32 3.40
N SER A 193 11.56 -12.02 3.21
CA SER A 193 11.21 -11.13 4.32
C SER A 193 9.73 -11.10 4.71
N PHE A 194 8.87 -11.96 4.15
CA PHE A 194 7.46 -12.02 4.53
C PHE A 194 7.22 -12.30 6.04
N PRO A 195 7.89 -13.27 6.68
CA PRO A 195 7.71 -13.53 8.11
C PRO A 195 8.01 -12.30 8.98
N SER A 196 9.15 -11.65 8.76
CA SER A 196 9.52 -10.42 9.46
C SER A 196 8.54 -9.27 9.22
N VAL A 197 7.95 -9.15 8.02
CA VAL A 197 6.90 -8.14 7.77
C VAL A 197 5.63 -8.47 8.55
N SER A 198 5.23 -9.75 8.61
CA SER A 198 4.08 -10.19 9.40
C SER A 198 4.26 -9.85 10.89
N GLU A 199 5.39 -10.25 11.46
CA GLU A 199 5.75 -9.98 12.86
C GLU A 199 5.88 -8.48 13.13
N GLY A 200 6.53 -7.74 12.23
CA GLY A 200 6.70 -6.29 12.36
C GLY A 200 5.39 -5.52 12.31
N ILE A 201 4.42 -5.92 11.48
CA ILE A 201 3.08 -5.30 11.48
C ILE A 201 2.39 -5.56 12.82
N ALA A 202 2.47 -6.78 13.35
CA ALA A 202 1.89 -7.10 14.66
C ALA A 202 2.55 -6.27 15.78
N GLU A 203 3.86 -6.05 15.70
CA GLU A 203 4.59 -5.20 16.64
C GLU A 203 4.16 -3.73 16.54
N ALA A 204 4.06 -3.22 15.30
CA ALA A 204 3.62 -1.86 15.04
C ALA A 204 2.22 -1.61 15.62
N VAL A 205 1.31 -2.58 15.52
CA VAL A 205 -0.02 -2.51 16.16
C VAL A 205 0.12 -2.34 17.68
N ARG A 206 0.94 -3.15 18.35
CA ARG A 206 1.14 -3.04 19.82
C ARG A 206 1.68 -1.66 20.21
N ARG A 207 2.65 -1.13 19.46
CA ARG A 207 3.22 0.21 19.74
C ARG A 207 2.22 1.33 19.49
N VAL A 208 1.44 1.24 18.42
CA VAL A 208 0.37 2.21 18.16
C VAL A 208 -0.64 2.21 19.30
N GLU A 209 -1.09 1.04 19.77
CA GLU A 209 -2.00 0.96 20.91
C GLU A 209 -1.42 1.58 22.18
N SER A 210 -0.15 1.33 22.48
CA SER A 210 0.53 1.93 23.63
C SER A 210 0.59 3.45 23.54
N LEU A 211 0.90 3.99 22.35
CA LEU A 211 0.95 5.44 22.11
C LEU A 211 -0.41 6.11 22.23
N LEU A 212 -1.48 5.41 21.86
CA LEU A 212 -2.85 5.92 21.96
C LEU A 212 -3.45 5.83 23.36
N ALA A 213 -2.87 4.99 24.22
CA ALA A 213 -3.25 4.86 25.63
C ALA A 213 -2.51 5.85 26.55
N SER A 214 -1.48 6.53 26.03
CA SER A 214 -0.67 7.54 26.74
C SER A 214 -1.23 8.94 26.52
#